data_AF-A0A957WUQ0-F1
#
_entry.id   AF-A0A957WUQ0-F1
#
_cell.length_a   1.000
_cell.length_b   1.000
_cell.length_c   1.000
_cell.angle_alpha   90.00
_cell.angle_beta   90.00
_cell.angle_gamma   90.00
#
_symmetry.space_group_name_H-M   'P 1'
#
loop_
_entity.id
_entity.type
_entity.pdbx_description
1 polymer ?
#
loop_
_entity_poly.entity_id
_entity_poly.type
_entity_poly.pdbx_seq_one_letter_code
_entity_poly.pdbx_strand_id
1 'polypeptide(L)'
;MNQNDIRNAIEAGQTALGIEFGSTRIKAVLIGAGHAPIASGSHEWENRYENGVWTYSLEDVWSGLQASYRDLKNAVQTQYGVSLRTVGAIGFSGMMHGYVAVDKDANLLVPF
;
A
#
# COMPACT_ATOMS: atom_id res chain seq x y z
N MET A 1 -7.45 21.46 -4.46
CA MET A 1 -8.21 21.50 -3.20
C MET A 1 -7.39 22.29 -2.21
N ASN A 2 -8.00 23.19 -1.44
CA ASN A 2 -7.28 23.86 -0.36
C ASN A 2 -7.10 22.89 0.83
N GLN A 3 -6.31 23.27 1.84
CA GLN A 3 -6.00 22.39 2.96
C GLN A 3 -7.24 21.98 3.79
N ASN A 4 -8.25 22.85 3.92
CA ASN A 4 -9.49 22.54 4.63
C ASN A 4 -10.37 21.58 3.83
N ASP A 5 -10.46 21.74 2.51
CA ASP A 5 -11.20 20.80 1.65
C ASP A 5 -10.62 19.39 1.76
N ILE A 6 -9.28 19.27 1.76
CA ILE A 6 -8.58 17.98 1.89
C ILE A 6 -8.87 17.37 3.26
N ARG A 7 -8.79 18.16 4.33
CA ARG A 7 -9.12 17.70 5.69
C ARG A 7 -10.54 17.12 5.75
N ASN A 8 -11.53 17.87 5.26
CA ASN A 8 -12.92 17.45 5.23
C ASN A 8 -13.11 16.18 4.40
N ALA A 9 -12.44 16.07 3.25
CA ALA A 9 -12.50 14.87 2.42
C ALA A 9 -11.93 13.63 3.13
N ILE A 10 -10.83 13.78 3.88
CA ILE A 10 -10.23 12.69 4.68
C ILE A 10 -11.21 12.25 5.78
N GLU A 11 -11.75 13.19 6.56
CA GLU A 11 -12.65 12.90 7.67
C GLU A 11 -13.99 12.30 7.22
N ALA A 12 -14.51 12.75 6.07
CA ALA A 12 -15.73 12.25 5.46
C ALA A 12 -15.54 10.92 4.70
N GLY A 13 -14.31 10.38 4.62
CA GLY A 13 -14.01 9.16 3.86
C GLY A 13 -14.13 9.34 2.34
N GLN A 14 -14.09 10.56 1.83
CA GLN A 14 -14.18 10.90 0.40
C GLN A 14 -12.80 10.84 -0.29
N THR A 15 -12.04 9.81 0.03
CA THR A 15 -10.70 9.55 -0.50
C THR A 15 -10.59 8.12 -1.02
N ALA A 16 -9.65 7.88 -1.93
CA ALA A 16 -9.33 6.54 -2.40
C ALA A 16 -7.87 6.20 -2.06
N LEU A 17 -7.66 4.97 -1.60
CA LEU A 17 -6.34 4.44 -1.27
C LEU A 17 -5.85 3.51 -2.39
N GLY A 18 -4.73 3.85 -3.01
CA GLY A 18 -4.00 2.95 -3.90
C GLY A 18 -2.85 2.29 -3.16
N ILE A 19 -2.69 0.98 -3.30
CA ILE A 19 -1.55 0.22 -2.79
C ILE A 19 -0.86 -0.48 -3.96
N GLU A 20 0.45 -0.28 -4.09
CA GLU A 20 1.27 -0.81 -5.18
C GLU A 20 2.35 -1.72 -4.60
N PHE A 21 2.40 -2.98 -5.03
CA PHE A 21 3.50 -3.91 -4.79
C PHE A 21 4.44 -3.92 -6.00
N GLY A 22 5.39 -2.98 -6.05
CA GLY A 22 6.40 -2.89 -7.09
C GLY A 22 7.60 -3.80 -6.82
N SER A 23 8.50 -3.96 -7.81
CA SER A 23 9.66 -4.86 -7.69
C SER A 23 10.73 -4.38 -6.70
N THR A 24 10.77 -3.09 -6.36
CA THR A 24 11.75 -2.51 -5.43
C THR A 24 11.12 -1.72 -4.30
N ARG A 25 9.79 -1.57 -4.30
CA ARG A 25 9.08 -0.79 -3.28
C ARG A 25 7.60 -1.16 -3.20
N ILE A 26 7.07 -1.16 -1.98
CA ILE A 26 5.63 -1.15 -1.71
C ILE A 26 5.21 0.29 -1.40
N LYS A 27 4.17 0.80 -2.06
CA LYS A 27 3.68 2.17 -1.89
C LYS A 27 2.20 2.19 -1.51
N ALA A 28 1.83 3.12 -0.64
CA ALA A 28 0.46 3.48 -0.32
C ALA A 28 0.24 4.96 -0.68
N VAL A 29 -0.78 5.26 -1.48
CA VAL A 29 -1.09 6.62 -1.95
C VAL A 29 -2.55 6.94 -1.70
N LEU A 30 -2.82 8.05 -1.04
CA LEU A 30 -4.16 8.57 -0.83
C LEU A 30 -4.45 9.67 -1.86
N ILE A 31 -5.58 9.56 -2.56
CA ILE A 31 -6.05 10.58 -3.50
C ILE A 31 -7.46 11.06 -3.10
N GLY A 32 -7.80 12.29 -3.46
CA GLY A 32 -9.18 12.82 -3.34
C GLY A 32 -9.89 12.86 -4.68
N ALA A 33 -11.09 13.46 -4.72
CA ALA A 33 -11.93 13.54 -5.93
C ALA A 33 -11.26 14.23 -7.14
N GLY A 34 -10.24 15.08 -6.90
CA GLY A 34 -9.46 15.70 -7.96
C GLY A 34 -8.34 14.82 -8.54
N HIS A 35 -8.23 13.55 -8.11
CA HIS A 35 -7.20 12.57 -8.49
C HIS A 35 -5.74 12.98 -8.22
N ALA A 36 -5.51 14.16 -7.64
CA ALA A 36 -4.20 14.56 -7.15
C ALA A 36 -3.85 13.80 -5.86
N PRO A 37 -2.57 13.39 -5.69
CA PRO A 37 -2.08 12.82 -4.44
C PRO A 37 -2.27 13.77 -3.26
N ILE A 38 -2.85 13.26 -2.18
CA ILE A 38 -3.01 13.94 -0.88
C ILE A 38 -1.82 13.62 0.03
N ALA A 39 -1.45 12.34 0.11
CA ALA A 39 -0.35 11.85 0.93
C ALA A 39 0.14 10.51 0.37
N SER A 40 1.37 10.13 0.72
CA SER A 40 1.94 8.83 0.36
C SER A 40 2.79 8.26 1.49
N GLY A 41 2.91 6.94 1.53
CA GLY A 41 3.91 6.22 2.31
C GLY A 41 4.53 5.10 1.48
N SER A 42 5.71 4.64 1.87
CA SER A 42 6.43 3.62 1.10
C SER A 42 7.40 2.81 1.93
N HIS A 43 7.65 1.58 1.50
CA HIS A 43 8.65 0.69 2.06
C HIS A 43 9.51 0.11 0.95
N GLU A 44 10.83 0.29 1.03
CA GLU A 44 11.76 -0.35 0.11
C GLU A 44 11.94 -1.81 0.49
N TRP A 45 12.05 -2.67 -0.51
CA TRP A 45 12.30 -4.10 -0.33
C TRP A 45 13.10 -4.62 -1.52
N GLU A 46 13.77 -5.75 -1.32
CA GLU A 46 14.56 -6.40 -2.35
C GLU A 46 14.22 -7.88 -2.41
N ASN A 47 14.32 -8.45 -3.62
CA ASN A 47 14.18 -9.88 -3.78
C ASN A 47 15.40 -10.62 -3.22
N ARG A 48 15.22 -11.91 -2.94
CA ARG A 48 16.31 -12.81 -2.58
C ARG A 48 16.43 -13.90 -3.62
N TYR A 49 17.66 -14.33 -3.88
CA TYR A 49 17.93 -15.49 -4.72
C TYR A 49 18.07 -16.73 -3.83
N GLU A 50 17.06 -17.57 -3.82
CA GLU A 50 16.97 -18.75 -2.96
C GLU A 50 16.59 -19.96 -3.82
N ASN A 51 17.27 -21.10 -3.64
CA ASN A 51 16.95 -22.36 -4.31
C ASN A 51 16.80 -22.27 -5.85
N GLY A 52 17.54 -21.35 -6.49
CA GLY A 52 17.52 -21.17 -7.94
C GLY A 52 16.46 -20.21 -8.47
N VAL A 53 15.71 -19.53 -7.59
CA VAL A 53 14.66 -18.58 -7.96
C VAL A 53 14.79 -17.24 -7.22
N TRP A 54 14.28 -16.17 -7.83
CA TRP A 54 14.13 -14.87 -7.17
C TRP A 54 12.77 -14.82 -6.46
N THR A 55 12.78 -14.58 -5.16
CA THR A 55 11.63 -14.81 -4.25
C THR A 55 11.51 -13.65 -3.25
N TYR A 56 10.32 -13.42 -2.68
CA TYR A 56 10.05 -12.49 -1.59
C TYR A 56 9.30 -13.23 -0.47
N SER A 57 9.74 -13.13 0.79
CA SER A 57 8.95 -13.78 1.85
C SER A 57 7.59 -13.12 2.00
N LEU A 58 6.58 -13.91 2.37
CA LEU A 58 5.28 -13.34 2.76
C LEU A 58 5.41 -12.38 3.95
N GLU A 59 6.39 -12.58 4.82
CA GLU A 59 6.70 -11.66 5.91
C GLU A 59 7.12 -10.28 5.38
N ASP A 60 7.96 -10.22 4.35
CA ASP A 60 8.37 -8.96 3.71
C ASP A 60 7.17 -8.27 3.04
N VAL A 61 6.30 -9.05 2.39
CA VAL A 61 5.05 -8.53 1.79
C VAL A 61 4.18 -7.86 2.87
N TRP A 62 3.94 -8.55 4.00
CA TRP A 62 3.08 -8.04 5.07
C TRP A 62 3.70 -6.86 5.81
N SER A 63 4.96 -6.96 6.19
CA SER A 63 5.66 -5.91 6.91
C SER A 63 5.80 -4.65 6.05
N GLY A 64 6.08 -4.78 4.75
CA GLY A 64 6.16 -3.66 3.82
C GLY A 64 4.80 -3.01 3.51
N LEU A 65 3.73 -3.79 3.42
CA LEU A 65 2.35 -3.26 3.35
C LEU A 65 2.00 -2.45 4.59
N GLN A 66 2.26 -2.99 5.78
CA GLN A 66 1.99 -2.31 7.04
C GLN A 66 2.84 -1.04 7.20
N ALA A 67 4.12 -1.10 6.81
CA ALA A 67 5.03 0.04 6.86
C ALA A 67 4.59 1.16 5.91
N SER A 68 4.32 0.85 4.65
CA SER A 68 3.86 1.84 3.68
C SER A 68 2.54 2.50 4.09
N TYR A 69 1.59 1.75 4.63
CA TYR A 69 0.34 2.31 5.14
C TYR A 69 0.52 3.15 6.41
N ARG A 70 1.39 2.72 7.34
CA ARG A 70 1.71 3.50 8.54
C ARG A 70 2.34 4.84 8.17
N ASP A 71 3.26 4.85 7.22
CA ASP A 71 3.93 6.07 6.76
C ASP A 71 2.93 7.01 6.08
N LEU A 72 2.00 6.47 5.28
CA LEU A 72 0.89 7.23 4.73
C LEU A 72 0.04 7.88 5.83
N LYS A 73 -0.35 7.13 6.86
CA LYS A 73 -1.12 7.65 7.99
C LYS A 73 -0.37 8.76 8.74
N ASN A 74 0.94 8.58 8.95
CA ASN A 74 1.78 9.58 9.60
C ASN A 74 1.87 10.86 8.75
N ALA A 75 1.99 10.72 7.43
CA ALA A 75 1.98 11.85 6.51
C ALA A 75 0.64 12.61 6.57
N VAL A 76 -0.50 11.90 6.59
CA VAL A 76 -1.83 12.51 6.73
C VAL A 76 -1.95 13.30 8.05
N GLN A 77 -1.55 12.68 9.17
CA GLN A 77 -1.59 13.35 10.48
C GLN A 77 -0.69 14.58 10.53
N THR A 78 0.53 14.48 9.98
CA THR A 78 1.51 15.57 10.00
C THR A 78 1.10 16.75 9.12
N GLN A 79 0.56 16.49 7.93
CA GLN A 79 0.24 17.54 6.95
C GLN A 79 -1.15 18.18 7.17
N TYR A 80 -2.12 17.39 7.63
CA TYR A 80 -3.53 17.83 7.71
C TYR A 80 -4.08 17.87 9.13
N GLY A 81 -3.35 17.35 10.12
CA GLY A 81 -3.75 17.36 11.53
C GLY A 81 -4.88 16.39 11.88
N VAL A 82 -5.27 15.51 10.95
CA VAL A 82 -6.37 14.55 11.11
C VAL A 82 -5.90 13.13 10.94
N SER A 83 -6.63 12.19 11.54
CA SER A 83 -6.34 10.76 11.41
C SER A 83 -7.12 10.13 10.27
N LEU A 84 -6.44 9.39 9.39
CA LEU A 84 -7.10 8.56 8.39
C LEU A 84 -7.78 7.35 9.07
N ARG A 85 -9.12 7.36 9.08
CA ARG A 85 -9.96 6.31 9.70
C ARG A 85 -10.75 5.50 8.68
N THR A 86 -11.21 6.16 7.63
CA THR A 86 -12.05 5.57 6.58
C THR A 86 -11.56 6.06 5.23
N VAL A 87 -11.62 5.19 4.24
CA VAL A 87 -11.41 5.50 2.82
C VAL A 87 -12.63 5.01 2.06
N GLY A 88 -13.01 5.73 1.00
CA GLY A 88 -14.19 5.41 0.19
C GLY A 88 -13.95 4.25 -0.76
N ALA A 89 -12.70 4.04 -1.18
CA ALA A 89 -12.30 2.92 -2.01
C ALA A 89 -10.85 2.51 -1.75
N ILE A 90 -10.53 1.25 -2.05
CA ILE A 90 -9.17 0.71 -2.02
C ILE A 90 -8.90 0.03 -3.37
N GLY A 91 -7.75 0.33 -3.97
CA GLY A 91 -7.26 -0.33 -5.17
C GLY A 91 -5.87 -0.92 -4.93
N PHE A 92 -5.65 -2.11 -5.49
CA PHE A 92 -4.35 -2.78 -5.44
C PHE A 92 -3.77 -2.89 -6.85
N SER A 93 -2.47 -2.66 -6.96
CA SER A 93 -1.65 -2.95 -8.13
C SER A 93 -0.45 -3.78 -7.67
N GLY A 94 -0.01 -4.71 -8.50
CA GLY A 94 1.13 -5.57 -8.20
C GLY A 94 1.99 -5.80 -9.43
N MET A 95 3.26 -6.08 -9.20
CA MET A 95 4.16 -6.56 -10.24
C MET A 95 3.58 -7.80 -10.93
N MET A 96 3.57 -7.78 -12.26
CA MET A 96 3.09 -8.90 -13.06
C MET A 96 4.11 -10.04 -13.08
N HIS A 97 3.68 -11.21 -13.55
CA HIS A 97 4.50 -12.43 -13.74
C HIS A 97 4.98 -13.13 -12.46
N GLY A 98 4.56 -12.67 -11.28
CA GLY A 98 4.74 -13.41 -10.03
C GLY A 98 4.00 -14.75 -10.05
N TYR A 99 4.55 -15.75 -9.36
CA TYR A 99 3.96 -17.09 -9.26
C TYR A 99 3.48 -17.36 -7.84
N VAL A 100 2.16 -17.45 -7.66
CA VAL A 100 1.53 -17.75 -6.37
C VAL A 100 0.73 -19.04 -6.55
N ALA A 101 1.28 -20.17 -6.09
CA ALA A 101 0.57 -21.45 -6.10
C ALA A 101 0.03 -21.76 -4.70
N VAL A 102 -1.28 -21.96 -4.60
CA VAL A 102 -1.97 -22.24 -3.34
C VAL A 102 -2.80 -23.51 -3.41
N ASP A 103 -2.97 -24.18 -2.27
CA ASP A 103 -3.93 -25.27 -2.12
C ASP A 103 -5.37 -24.74 -1.89
N LYS A 104 -6.33 -25.66 -1.71
CA LYS A 104 -7.74 -25.34 -1.46
C LYS A 104 -7.99 -24.57 -0.16
N ASP A 105 -7.04 -24.62 0.78
CA ASP A 105 -7.10 -23.98 2.09
C ASP A 105 -6.28 -22.66 2.09
N ALA A 106 -5.84 -22.22 0.91
CA ALA A 106 -5.03 -21.03 0.64
C ALA A 106 -3.60 -21.06 1.22
N ASN A 107 -3.06 -22.24 1.52
CA ASN A 107 -1.65 -22.38 1.91
C ASN A 107 -0.76 -22.32 0.68
N LEU A 108 0.40 -21.66 0.79
CA LEU A 108 1.41 -21.66 -0.27
C LEU A 108 1.99 -23.07 -0.49
N LEU A 109 1.97 -23.50 -1.74
CA LEU A 109 2.59 -24.77 -2.19
C LEU A 109 4.08 -24.60 -2.52
N VAL A 110 4.50 -23.37 -2.78
CA VAL A 110 5.87 -22.97 -3.12
C VAL A 110 6.17 -21.62 -2.46
N PRO A 111 7.45 -21.27 -2.22
CA PRO A 111 7.83 -19.91 -1.86
C PRO A 111 7.33 -18.91 -2.93
N PHE A 112 6.88 -17.74 -2.47
CA PHE A 112 6.54 -16.61 -3.33
C PHE A 112 7.79 -15.78 -3.65
#